data_AF-A0A139MC54-F1
#
_entry.id   AF-A0A139MC54-F1
#
_cell.length_a   1.000
_cell.length_b   1.000
_cell.length_c   1.000
_cell.angle_alpha   90.00
_cell.angle_beta   90.00
_cell.angle_gamma   90.00
#
_symmetry.space_group_name_H-M   'P 1'
#
loop_
_entity.id
_entity.type
_entity.pdbx_description
1 polymer ?
#
loop_
_entity_poly.entity_id
_entity_poly.type
_entity_poly.pdbx_seq_one_letter_code
_entity_poly.pdbx_strand_id
1 'polypeptide(L)'
;MKKWYLSTPMNGKTEKEIQAALQRGIDWVEERGDEYHSPYNPDNAAFNDKNEVHDPKPIAMLSRAIEPMDECTGVAFIGDRVSLKSSKGCFIEYQIALEYGKEIRFID
;
A
#
# COMPACT_ATOMS: atom_id res chain seq x y z
N MET A 1 -3.95 8.35 -18.86
CA MET A 1 -3.33 7.24 -18.15
C MET A 1 -3.34 7.59 -16.68
N LYS A 2 -3.98 6.77 -15.85
CA LYS A 2 -4.00 7.02 -14.41
C LYS A 2 -2.75 6.41 -13.78
N LYS A 3 -2.34 6.96 -12.64
CA LYS A 3 -1.29 6.38 -11.81
C LYS A 3 -1.87 6.00 -10.46
N TRP A 4 -1.71 4.75 -10.06
CA TRP A 4 -2.29 4.21 -8.83
C TRP A 4 -1.22 3.94 -7.78
N TYR A 5 -1.40 4.48 -6.58
CA TYR A 5 -0.63 4.06 -5.41
C TYR A 5 -1.18 2.74 -4.88
N LEU A 6 -0.34 1.71 -4.74
CA LEU A 6 -0.76 0.39 -4.27
C LEU A 6 -0.61 0.31 -2.75
N SER A 7 -1.73 0.21 -2.03
CA SER A 7 -1.74 0.13 -0.56
C SER A 7 -2.15 -1.27 -0.10
N THR A 8 -1.32 -1.93 0.70
CA THR A 8 -1.68 -3.20 1.36
C THR A 8 -1.11 -3.25 2.80
N PRO A 9 -1.74 -3.94 3.75
CA PRO A 9 -1.18 -4.09 5.09
C PRO A 9 0.17 -4.81 5.05
N MET A 10 1.21 -4.18 5.61
CA MET A 10 2.57 -4.75 5.62
C MET A 10 3.01 -5.22 7.02
N ASN A 11 2.79 -4.41 8.06
CA ASN A 11 3.21 -4.75 9.42
C ASN A 11 2.55 -6.06 9.90
N GLY A 12 3.36 -7.01 10.35
CA GLY A 12 2.93 -8.35 10.76
C GLY A 12 2.67 -9.31 9.59
N LYS A 13 3.07 -8.96 8.36
CA LYS A 13 3.03 -9.84 7.19
C LYS A 13 4.43 -10.24 6.77
N THR A 14 4.55 -11.42 6.19
CA THR A 14 5.78 -11.86 5.51
C THR A 14 5.94 -11.12 4.19
N GLU A 15 7.18 -10.98 3.71
CA GLU A 15 7.44 -10.41 2.39
C GLU A 15 6.67 -11.14 1.27
N LYS A 16 6.57 -12.47 1.34
CA LYS A 16 5.80 -13.26 0.38
C LYS A 16 4.33 -12.87 0.33
N GLU A 17 3.70 -12.63 1.49
CA GLU A 17 2.30 -12.20 1.55
C GLU A 17 2.13 -10.79 0.97
N ILE A 18 3.07 -9.88 1.27
CA ILE A 18 3.05 -8.51 0.76
C ILE A 18 3.19 -8.50 -0.76
N GLN A 19 4.18 -9.22 -1.29
CA GLN A 19 4.41 -9.33 -2.74
C GLN A 19 3.22 -9.96 -3.46
N ALA A 20 2.61 -11.01 -2.88
CA ALA A 20 1.41 -11.62 -3.45
C ALA A 20 0.20 -10.67 -3.47
N ALA A 21 0.06 -9.78 -2.48
CA ALA A 21 -0.95 -8.74 -2.50
C ALA A 21 -0.64 -7.67 -3.55
N LEU A 22 0.58 -7.14 -3.57
CA LEU A 22 0.99 -6.12 -4.54
C LEU A 22 0.86 -6.60 -5.98
N GLN A 23 1.19 -7.87 -6.25
CA GLN A 23 1.04 -8.44 -7.59
C GLN A 23 -0.42 -8.39 -8.07
N ARG A 24 -1.42 -8.68 -7.22
CA ARG A 24 -2.84 -8.52 -7.61
C ARG A 24 -3.17 -7.08 -7.98
N GLY A 25 -2.58 -6.11 -7.27
CA GLY A 25 -2.71 -4.69 -7.60
C GLY A 25 -2.05 -4.34 -8.93
N ILE A 26 -0.84 -4.84 -9.17
CA ILE A 26 -0.09 -4.65 -10.42
C ILE A 26 -0.90 -5.21 -11.60
N ASP A 27 -1.35 -6.46 -11.51
CA ASP A 27 -2.13 -7.11 -12.56
C ASP A 27 -3.38 -6.26 -12.90
N TRP A 28 -4.12 -5.80 -11.88
CA TRP A 28 -5.29 -4.94 -12.06
C TRP A 28 -4.97 -3.62 -12.76
N VAL A 29 -3.82 -3.00 -12.45
CA VAL A 29 -3.38 -1.76 -13.10
C VAL A 29 -2.98 -2.01 -14.55
N GLU A 30 -2.18 -3.06 -14.80
CA GLU A 30 -1.65 -3.38 -16.12
C GLU A 30 -2.75 -3.78 -17.11
N GLU A 31 -3.77 -4.52 -16.67
CA GLU A 31 -4.97 -4.85 -17.45
C GLU A 31 -5.70 -3.61 -18.00
N ARG A 32 -5.50 -2.45 -17.38
CA ARG A 32 -6.15 -1.17 -17.74
C ARG A 32 -5.24 -0.25 -18.55
N GLY A 33 -3.98 -0.62 -18.76
CA GLY A 33 -2.98 0.25 -19.38
C GLY A 33 -2.68 1.49 -18.55
N ASP A 34 -2.86 1.40 -17.23
CA ASP A 34 -2.52 2.45 -16.26
C ASP A 34 -1.09 2.24 -15.71
N GLU A 35 -0.59 3.21 -14.95
CA GLU A 35 0.68 3.12 -14.22
C GLU A 35 0.47 2.88 -12.73
N TYR A 36 1.49 2.38 -12.03
CA TYR A 36 1.45 2.19 -10.58
C TYR A 36 2.68 2.73 -9.85
N HIS A 37 2.51 2.99 -8.55
CA HIS A 37 3.57 3.12 -7.59
C HIS A 37 3.41 2.03 -6.52
N SER A 38 4.44 1.20 -6.33
CA SER A 38 4.51 0.23 -5.25
C SER A 38 5.34 0.81 -4.09
N PRO A 39 4.76 0.98 -2.89
CA PRO A 39 5.48 1.57 -1.75
C PRO A 39 6.41 0.57 -1.04
N TYR A 40 6.37 -0.71 -1.42
CA TYR A 40 7.23 -1.72 -0.79
C TYR A 40 8.67 -1.61 -1.32
N ASN A 41 9.60 -1.36 -0.41
CA ASN A 41 11.04 -1.43 -0.67
C ASN A 41 11.68 -2.37 0.39
N PRO A 42 12.24 -3.52 -0.02
CA PRO A 42 12.83 -4.49 0.91
C PRO A 42 14.02 -3.91 1.69
N ASP A 43 14.77 -2.96 1.13
CA ASP A 43 15.92 -2.34 1.81
C ASP A 43 15.51 -1.47 3.01
N ASN A 44 14.25 -1.04 3.04
CA ASN A 44 13.67 -0.21 4.10
C ASN A 44 12.83 -1.00 5.11
N ALA A 45 12.66 -2.31 4.89
CA ALA A 45 11.87 -3.17 5.76
C ALA A 45 12.74 -3.75 6.89
N ALA A 46 12.26 -3.66 8.13
CA ALA A 46 12.82 -4.43 9.23
C ALA A 46 11.98 -5.69 9.43
N PHE A 47 12.62 -6.82 9.68
CA PHE A 47 11.95 -8.11 9.89
C PHE A 47 12.18 -8.59 11.32
N ASN A 48 11.15 -9.22 11.90
CA ASN A 48 11.27 -9.91 13.20
C ASN A 48 11.78 -11.35 13.02
N ASP A 49 11.95 -12.08 14.13
CA ASP A 49 12.43 -13.49 14.13
C ASP A 49 11.49 -14.46 13.39
N LYS A 50 10.26 -14.04 13.06
CA LYS A 50 9.28 -14.80 12.27
C LYS A 50 9.30 -14.42 10.78
N ASN A 51 10.25 -13.58 10.36
CA ASN A 51 10.33 -13.03 9.01
C ASN A 51 9.10 -12.20 8.62
N GLU A 52 8.48 -11.54 9.59
CA GLU A 52 7.38 -10.59 9.38
C GLU A 52 7.91 -9.16 9.43
N VAL A 53 7.36 -8.28 8.58
CA VAL A 53 7.69 -6.86 8.61
C VAL A 53 7.30 -6.26 9.96
N HIS A 54 8.23 -5.52 10.53
CA HIS A 54 8.08 -4.74 11.74
C HIS A 54 8.44 -3.29 11.45
N ASP A 55 7.57 -2.36 11.82
CA ASP A 55 7.83 -0.93 11.63
C ASP A 55 8.44 -0.32 12.91
N PRO A 56 9.78 -0.14 13.01
CA PRO A 56 10.39 0.42 14.23
C PRO A 56 10.10 1.91 14.41
N LYS A 57 9.76 2.62 13.33
CA LYS A 57 9.44 4.06 13.31
C LYS A 57 8.20 4.31 12.44
N PRO A 58 7.02 3.82 12.85
CA PRO A 58 5.85 3.70 11.96
C PRO A 58 5.39 5.04 11.39
N ILE A 59 5.46 6.13 12.17
CA ILE A 59 5.08 7.47 11.70
C ILE A 59 6.06 8.00 10.65
N ALA A 60 7.36 7.85 10.88
CA ALA A 60 8.38 8.33 9.95
C ALA A 60 8.35 7.50 8.65
N MET A 61 8.15 6.20 8.76
CA MET A 61 8.00 5.30 7.61
C MET A 61 6.76 5.66 6.80
N LEU A 62 5.60 5.84 7.47
CA LEU A 62 4.38 6.27 6.82
C LEU A 62 4.55 7.62 6.11
N SER A 63 5.20 8.60 6.75
CA SER A 63 5.40 9.93 6.14
C SER A 63 6.16 9.86 4.80
N ARG A 64 7.09 8.92 4.65
CA ARG A 64 7.83 8.68 3.41
C ARG A 64 7.02 7.85 2.42
N ALA A 65 6.29 6.86 2.93
CA ALA A 65 5.46 5.99 2.09
C ALA A 65 4.33 6.75 1.39
N ILE A 66 3.75 7.78 2.03
CA ILE A 66 2.64 8.55 1.44
C ILE A 66 3.09 9.66 0.49
N GLU A 67 4.37 10.05 0.48
CA GLU A 67 4.89 11.14 -0.38
C GLU A 67 4.58 10.89 -1.87
N PRO A 68 4.79 9.68 -2.44
CA PRO A 68 4.43 9.37 -3.82
C PRO A 68 2.93 9.41 -4.14
N MET A 69 2.04 9.45 -3.13
CA MET A 69 0.59 9.57 -3.36
C MET A 69 0.23 10.89 -4.05
N ASP A 70 1.05 11.94 -3.89
CA ASP A 70 0.78 13.25 -4.48
C ASP A 70 0.75 13.18 -6.02
N GLU A 71 1.68 12.41 -6.59
CA GLU A 71 1.81 12.16 -8.03
C GLU A 71 0.81 11.13 -8.58
N CYS A 72 0.03 10.49 -7.70
CA CYS A 72 -0.94 9.47 -8.09
C CYS A 72 -2.33 10.08 -8.33
N THR A 73 -3.05 9.52 -9.29
CA THR A 73 -4.47 9.80 -9.53
C THR A 73 -5.34 9.26 -8.39
N GLY A 74 -4.97 8.11 -7.84
CA GLY A 74 -5.76 7.41 -6.84
C GLY A 74 -4.96 6.39 -6.05
N VAL A 75 -5.63 5.76 -5.08
CA VAL A 75 -5.11 4.68 -4.26
C VAL A 75 -5.92 3.41 -4.52
N ALA A 76 -5.21 2.33 -4.83
CA ALA A 76 -5.75 0.98 -4.90
C ALA A 76 -5.40 0.24 -3.60
N PHE A 77 -6.40 -0.06 -2.79
CA PHE A 77 -6.25 -0.83 -1.54
C PHE A 77 -6.40 -2.32 -1.83
N ILE A 78 -5.34 -3.09 -1.62
CA ILE A 78 -5.29 -4.52 -1.93
C ILE A 78 -5.38 -5.38 -0.68
N GLY A 79 -6.36 -6.28 -0.67
CA GLY A 79 -6.66 -7.21 0.41
C GLY A 79 -8.07 -7.01 0.97
N ASP A 80 -8.42 -7.86 1.93
CA ASP A 80 -9.76 -7.85 2.49
C ASP A 80 -10.03 -6.60 3.34
N ARG A 81 -11.31 -6.21 3.40
CA ARG A 81 -11.77 -5.01 4.10
C ARG A 81 -11.44 -5.01 5.60
N VAL A 82 -11.37 -6.18 6.24
CA VAL A 82 -11.09 -6.30 7.67
C VAL A 82 -9.62 -6.03 7.93
N SER A 83 -8.72 -6.62 7.15
CA SER A 83 -7.28 -6.37 7.20
C SER A 83 -6.95 -4.92 6.88
N LEU A 84 -7.56 -4.35 5.83
CA LEU A 84 -7.35 -2.95 5.46
C LEU A 84 -7.78 -1.98 6.56
N LYS A 85 -8.92 -2.23 7.21
CA LYS A 85 -9.42 -1.37 8.30
C LYS A 85 -8.59 -1.49 9.58
N SER A 86 -7.97 -2.63 9.83
CA SER A 86 -7.11 -2.83 11.01
C SER A 86 -5.68 -2.32 10.81
N SER A 87 -5.24 -2.14 9.56
CA SER A 87 -3.96 -1.51 9.22
C SER A 87 -3.98 0.00 9.43
N LYS A 88 -3.12 0.50 10.35
CA LYS A 88 -2.97 1.94 10.60
C LYS A 88 -2.50 2.69 9.35
N GLY A 89 -1.55 2.12 8.60
CA GLY A 89 -1.03 2.72 7.37
C GLY A 89 -2.15 2.88 6.33
N CYS A 90 -2.82 1.78 5.98
CA CYS A 90 -3.91 1.78 5.01
C CYS A 90 -5.07 2.69 5.43
N PHE A 91 -5.39 2.75 6.72
CA PHE A 91 -6.42 3.66 7.20
C PHE A 91 -6.04 5.12 6.97
N ILE A 92 -4.81 5.53 7.29
CA ILE A 92 -4.36 6.89 7.07
C ILE A 92 -4.27 7.22 5.58
N GLU A 93 -3.74 6.31 4.76
CA GLU A 93 -3.71 6.46 3.29
C GLU A 93 -5.13 6.63 2.72
N TYR A 94 -6.12 5.89 3.25
CA TYR A 94 -7.53 6.06 2.88
C TYR A 94 -8.07 7.44 3.25
N GLN A 95 -7.78 7.92 4.46
CA GLN A 95 -8.21 9.26 4.88
C GLN A 95 -7.57 10.34 4.02
N ILE A 96 -6.28 10.24 3.72
CA ILE A 96 -5.60 11.17 2.80
C ILE A 96 -6.26 11.14 1.42
N ALA A 97 -6.49 9.95 0.86
CA ALA A 97 -7.13 9.82 -0.44
C ALA A 97 -8.52 10.48 -0.47
N LEU A 98 -9.31 10.29 0.60
CA LEU A 98 -10.64 10.86 0.74
C LEU A 98 -10.60 12.40 0.82
N GLU A 99 -9.79 12.94 1.74
CA GLU A 99 -9.73 14.39 2.02
C GLU A 99 -9.09 15.19 0.87
N TYR A 100 -8.17 14.58 0.11
CA TYR A 100 -7.49 15.22 -1.01
C TYR A 100 -8.11 14.88 -2.37
N GLY A 101 -9.29 14.24 -2.39
CA GLY A 101 -10.05 13.99 -3.61
C GLY A 101 -9.37 13.01 -4.59
N LYS A 102 -8.51 12.12 -4.09
CA LYS A 102 -7.90 11.05 -4.88
C LYS A 102 -8.92 9.93 -5.14
N GLU A 103 -8.82 9.25 -6.28
CA GLU A 103 -9.69 8.09 -6.54
C GLU A 103 -9.40 6.94 -5.56
N ILE A 104 -10.44 6.24 -5.11
CA ILE A 104 -10.31 5.10 -4.20
C ILE A 104 -10.83 3.84 -4.89
N ARG A 105 -10.00 2.79 -4.88
CA ARG A 105 -10.33 1.45 -5.38
C ARG A 105 -9.96 0.40 -4.36
N PHE A 106 -10.72 -0.68 -4.35
CA PHE A 106 -10.47 -1.83 -3.51
C PHE A 106 -10.36 -3.06 -4.39
N ILE A 107 -9.34 -3.87 -4.14
CA ILE A 107 -8.99 -5.06 -4.89
C ILE A 107 -8.85 -6.17 -3.86
N ASP A 108 -9.65 -7.23 -3.99
CA ASP A 108 -9.63 -8.35 -3.05
C ASP A 108 -8.44 -9.30 -3.36
#